data_AF-A0A1B2EVY4-F1
#
_entry.id   AF-A0A1B2EVY4-F1
#
_cell.length_a   1.000
_cell.length_b   1.000
_cell.length_c   1.000
_cell.angle_alpha   90.00
_cell.angle_beta   90.00
_cell.angle_gamma   90.00
#
_symmetry.space_group_name_H-M   'P 1'
#
loop_
_entity.id
_entity.type
_entity.pdbx_description
1 polymer ?
#
loop_
_entity_poly.entity_id
_entity_poly.type
_entity_poly.pdbx_seq_one_letter_code
_entity_poly.pdbx_strand_id
1 'polypeptide(L)' 'MAEDRADEYRRKAEECRQQAAKTNHEADKATWLRMAEDWLRLAASVDHARDNAQKPTNSK' A
#
# COMPACT_ATOMS: atom_id res chain seq x y z
N MET A 1 10.04 -10.34 -8.30
CA MET A 1 9.24 -10.44 -7.05
C MET A 1 8.91 -9.07 -6.44
N ALA A 2 8.57 -8.06 -7.25
CA ALA A 2 8.15 -6.72 -6.77
C ALA A 2 6.64 -6.51 -6.95
N GLU A 3 6.05 -7.14 -7.98
CA GLU A 3 4.59 -7.20 -8.20
C GLU A 3 3.88 -7.80 -7.00
N ASP A 4 4.39 -8.93 -6.50
CA ASP A 4 3.85 -9.61 -5.32
C ASP A 4 3.77 -8.69 -4.09
N ARG A 5 4.78 -7.84 -3.85
CA ARG A 5 4.79 -6.92 -2.69
C ARG A 5 3.77 -5.79 -2.82
N ALA A 6 3.65 -5.19 -4.02
CA ALA A 6 2.66 -4.14 -4.24
C ALA A 6 1.23 -4.68 -4.14
N ASP A 7 0.98 -5.88 -4.67
CA ASP A 7 -0.30 -6.58 -4.54
C ASP A 7 -0.61 -7.00 -3.10
N GLU A 8 0.38 -7.47 -2.34
CA GLU A 8 0.22 -7.77 -0.90
C GLU A 8 -0.16 -6.52 -0.11
N TYR A 9 0.49 -5.39 -0.36
CA TYR A 9 0.17 -4.13 0.31
C TYR A 9 -1.23 -3.62 -0.05
N ARG A 10 -1.66 -3.76 -1.32
CA ARG A 10 -3.05 -3.44 -1.70
C ARG A 10 -4.06 -4.31 -0.97
N ARG A 11 -3.82 -5.63 -0.89
CA ARG A 11 -4.69 -6.56 -0.13
C ARG A 11 -4.77 -6.19 1.34
N LYS A 12 -3.64 -5.89 1.98
CA LYS A 12 -3.56 -5.43 3.38
C LYS A 12 -4.37 -4.15 3.60
N ALA A 13 -4.32 -3.21 2.64
CA ALA A 13 -5.10 -1.99 2.70
C ALA A 13 -6.61 -2.26 2.65
N GLU A 14 -7.05 -3.14 1.75
CA GLU A 14 -8.46 -3.54 1.63
C GLU A 14 -8.96 -4.26 2.89
N GLU A 15 -8.15 -5.16 3.46
CA GLU A 15 -8.46 -5.82 4.73
C GLU A 15 -8.61 -4.81 5.87
N CYS A 16 -7.72 -3.82 5.95
CA CYS A 16 -7.82 -2.75 6.94
C CYS A 16 -9.11 -1.93 6.76
N ARG A 17 -9.51 -1.61 5.52
CA ARG A 17 -10.78 -0.91 5.26
C ARG A 17 -12.00 -1.74 5.65
N GLN A 18 -11.98 -3.05 5.37
CA GLN A 18 -13.05 -3.95 5.80
C GLN A 18 -13.14 -4.04 7.32
N GLN A 19 -12.00 -4.08 8.01
CA GLN A 19 -11.97 -4.12 9.46
C GLN A 19 -12.41 -2.79 10.07
N ALA A 20 -12.03 -1.66 9.47
CA ALA A 20 -12.58 -0.36 9.82
C ALA A 20 -14.12 -0.38 9.69
N ALA A 21 -14.67 -0.90 8.59
CA ALA A 21 -16.13 -0.96 8.40
C ALA A 21 -16.84 -1.85 9.46
N LYS A 22 -16.19 -2.94 9.88
CA LYS A 22 -16.72 -3.87 10.90
C LYS A 22 -16.61 -3.34 12.32
N THR A 23 -15.64 -2.46 12.60
CA THR A 23 -15.42 -1.93 13.94
C THR A 23 -16.42 -0.82 14.28
N ASN A 24 -16.97 -0.87 15.50
CA ASN A 24 -17.87 0.17 16.01
C ASN A 24 -17.13 1.31 16.76
N HIS A 25 -15.86 1.11 17.10
CA HIS A 25 -15.03 2.14 17.71
C HIS A 25 -14.46 3.10 16.66
N GLU A 26 -14.79 4.38 16.78
CA GLU A 26 -14.31 5.42 15.86
C GLU A 26 -12.78 5.56 15.89
N ALA A 27 -12.15 5.39 17.06
CA ALA A 27 -10.69 5.43 17.22
C ALA A 27 -10.00 4.26 16.48
N ASP A 28 -10.55 3.06 16.61
CA ASP A 28 -10.07 1.88 15.86
C ASP A 28 -10.31 2.08 14.36
N LYS A 29 -11.47 2.61 13.96
CA LYS A 29 -11.78 2.94 12.56
C LYS A 29 -10.72 3.87 11.96
N ALA A 30 -10.40 4.95 12.65
CA ALA A 30 -9.37 5.90 12.21
C ALA A 30 -7.99 5.23 12.10
N THR A 31 -7.65 4.35 13.05
CA THR A 31 -6.39 3.60 13.04
C THR A 31 -6.33 2.64 11.84
N TRP A 32 -7.40 1.86 11.59
CA TRP A 32 -7.50 0.96 10.46
C TRP A 32 -7.45 1.70 9.11
N LEU A 33 -8.15 2.83 8.99
CA LEU A 33 -8.11 3.65 7.76
C LEU A 33 -6.72 4.21 7.49
N ARG A 34 -6.05 4.71 8.55
CA ARG A 34 -4.68 5.24 8.43
C ARG A 34 -3.68 4.16 8.04
N MET A 35 -3.81 2.95 8.57
CA MET A 35 -3.00 1.81 8.13
C MET A 35 -3.26 1.47 6.66
N ALA A 36 -4.52 1.50 6.21
CA ALA A 36 -4.85 1.25 4.81
C ALA A 36 -4.20 2.28 3.86
N GLU A 37 -4.19 3.56 4.24
CA GLU A 37 -3.50 4.60 3.47
C GLU A 37 -1.98 4.39 3.43
N ASP A 38 -1.36 3.98 4.54
CA ASP A 38 0.07 3.71 4.60
C ASP A 38 0.46 2.54 3.69
N TRP A 39 -0.32 1.44 3.72
CA TRP A 39 -0.14 0.32 2.81
C TRP A 39 -0.27 0.71 1.34
N LEU A 40 -1.26 1.56 0.98
CA LEU A 40 -1.40 2.04 -0.40
C LEU A 40 -0.22 2.92 -0.83
N ARG A 41 0.32 3.74 0.08
CA ARG A 41 1.51 4.55 -0.19
C ARG A 41 2.74 3.69 -0.41
N LEU A 42 2.90 2.61 0.38
CA LEU A 42 3.97 1.63 0.19
C LEU A 42 3.82 0.90 -1.15
N ALA A 43 2.60 0.47 -1.51
CA ALA A 43 2.32 -0.16 -2.80
C ALA A 43 2.71 0.76 -3.98
N ALA A 44 2.30 2.02 -3.92
CA ALA A 44 2.66 3.02 -4.92
C ALA A 44 4.17 3.28 -4.97
N SER A 45 4.85 3.24 -3.82
CA SER A 45 6.30 3.42 -3.75
C SER A 45 7.05 2.23 -4.34
N VAL A 46 6.56 1.00 -4.14
CA VAL A 46 7.12 -0.20 -4.76
C VAL A 46 6.90 -0.19 -6.28
N ASP A 47 5.73 0.23 -6.74
CA ASP A 47 5.43 0.39 -8.16
C ASP A 47 6.34 1.44 -8.81
N HIS A 48 6.50 2.61 -8.15
CA HIS A 48 7.43 3.64 -8.58
C HIS A 48 8.89 3.17 -8.57
N ALA A 49 9.31 2.43 -7.55
CA ALA A 49 10.67 1.89 -7.48
C ALA A 49 10.92 0.89 -8.62
N ARG A 50 9.90 0.12 -9.03
CA ARG A 50 9.97 -0.74 -10.22
C ARG A 50 10.12 0.08 -11.50
N ASP A 51 9.27 1.09 -11.71
CA ASP A 51 9.38 1.97 -12.89
C ASP A 51 10.77 2.63 -12.97
N ASN A 52 11.27 3.11 -11.83
CA ASN A 52 12.59 3.74 -11.76
C ASN A 52 13.73 2.73 -12.00
N ALA A 53 13.64 1.50 -11.48
CA ALA A 53 14.60 0.44 -11.75
C ALA A 53 14.56 -0.08 -13.21
N GLN A 54 13.42 0.07 -13.89
CA GLN A 54 13.24 -0.32 -15.28
C GLN A 54 13.89 0.69 -16.25
N LYS A 55 14.21 1.91 -15.80
CA LYS A 55 15.02 2.87 -16.55
C LYS A 55 16.49 2.70 -16.19
N PRO A 56 17.30 1.96 -16.97
CA PRO A 56 18.74 2.09 -16.84
C PRO A 56 19.08 3.55 -17.16
N THR A 57 19.67 4.24 -16.19
CA THR A 57 20.30 5.55 -16.38
C THR A 57 21.53 5.38 -17.27
N ASN A 58 21.34 5.05 -18.54
CA ASN A 58 22.37 5.20 -19.55
C ASN A 58 22.13 6.50 -20.29
N SER A 59 22.72 7.59 -19.79
CA SER A 59 23.08 8.76 -20.59
C SER A 59 24.00 9.69 -19.78
N LYS A 60 25.29 9.36 -19.72
CA LYS A 60 26.36 10.33 -19.98
C LYS A 60 27.65 9.62 -20.36
#